data_AF-A0A8T3XBU3-F1
#
_entry.id   AF-A0A8T3XBU3-F1
#
_cell.length_a   1.000
_cell.length_b   1.000
_cell.length_c   1.000
_cell.angle_alpha   90.00
_cell.angle_beta   90.00
_cell.angle_gamma   90.00
#
_symmetry.space_group_name_H-M   'P 1'
#
loop_
_entity.id
_entity.type
_entity.pdbx_description
1 polymer ?
#
loop_
_entity_poly.entity_id
_entity_poly.type
_entity_poly.pdbx_seq_one_letter_code
_entity_poly.pdbx_strand_id
1 'polypeptide(L)'
;MTSGHASNRDWHPGFNYPDDVFILNDKGEIEVKTQDGLIRGKVNSQNPKVYYAPGNCRIAQIKSPNEAIVLSWLQSGGVTQYFGYLIDTWHGVSGWGMAQHLLASDRPTFFEAHHMNCLAIQFLQEQIADYRVRNNLGKGEEEYGKVYDKNIFVGYGDPALEVRIGKSTEPFYEKEMKIEEVRETKYNLKVKIIRDNTSLSTPIVFLLPKKAVSPRVTGAPNFSYKIGDNFAILDVGHDIFNENNAPRLRPRELKKGSEWTLEFYTKPGN
;
A
#
# COMPACT_ATOMS: atom_id res chain seq x y z
N MET A 1 -5.82 -4.95 -11.64
CA MET A 1 -4.35 -4.98 -11.46
C MET A 1 -3.75 -5.05 -12.83
N THR A 2 -2.83 -4.15 -13.16
CA THR A 2 -2.18 -4.08 -14.47
C THR A 2 -0.67 -4.19 -14.29
N SER A 3 -0.05 -5.10 -15.04
CA SER A 3 1.41 -5.24 -15.17
C SER A 3 1.73 -5.10 -16.65
N GLY A 4 2.19 -3.92 -17.06
CA GLY A 4 2.43 -3.57 -18.46
C GLY A 4 3.25 -2.29 -18.56
N HIS A 5 3.62 -1.86 -19.77
CA HIS A 5 4.34 -0.61 -19.95
C HIS A 5 3.38 0.59 -19.87
N ALA A 6 3.85 1.71 -19.34
CA ALA A 6 3.03 2.91 -19.18
C ALA A 6 3.88 4.17 -19.20
N SER A 7 3.25 5.26 -19.63
CA SER A 7 3.72 6.62 -19.46
C SER A 7 2.58 7.51 -18.96
N ASN A 8 2.81 8.81 -18.90
CA ASN A 8 1.75 9.78 -18.62
C ASN A 8 0.79 9.99 -19.83
N ARG A 9 1.08 9.39 -20.99
CA ARG A 9 0.30 9.52 -22.23
C ARG A 9 -0.26 8.21 -22.77
N ASP A 10 0.27 7.07 -22.34
CA ASP A 10 -0.14 5.77 -22.85
C ASP A 10 -0.10 4.67 -21.80
N TRP A 11 -0.86 3.62 -22.07
CA TRP A 11 -0.80 2.37 -21.33
C TRP A 11 -0.84 1.19 -22.30
N HIS A 12 0.17 0.34 -22.17
CA HIS A 12 0.33 -0.92 -22.88
C HIS A 12 -0.08 -2.06 -21.94
N PRO A 13 -1.16 -2.80 -22.24
CA PRO A 13 -1.59 -3.92 -21.42
C PRO A 13 -0.54 -5.04 -21.37
N GLY A 14 0.07 -5.37 -22.51
CA GLY A 14 1.15 -6.35 -22.62
C GLY A 14 2.50 -5.81 -22.19
N PHE A 15 3.25 -6.64 -21.46
CA PHE A 15 4.66 -6.38 -21.17
C PHE A 15 5.52 -7.05 -22.25
N ASN A 16 6.23 -6.25 -23.06
CA ASN A 16 7.05 -6.72 -24.20
C ASN A 16 6.26 -7.61 -25.21
N TYR A 17 4.96 -7.38 -25.34
CA TYR A 17 4.11 -8.08 -26.28
C TYR A 17 3.41 -7.05 -27.19
N PRO A 18 3.30 -7.29 -28.51
CA PRO A 18 2.51 -6.42 -29.39
C PRO A 18 1.03 -6.55 -28.99
N ASP A 19 0.45 -5.46 -28.49
CA ASP A 19 -0.95 -5.38 -28.07
C ASP A 19 -1.56 -4.05 -28.53
N ASP A 20 -2.89 -3.99 -28.52
CA ASP A 20 -3.61 -2.72 -28.61
C ASP A 20 -3.21 -1.82 -27.43
N VAL A 21 -3.03 -0.53 -27.70
CA VAL A 21 -2.51 0.45 -26.74
C VAL A 21 -3.58 1.49 -26.45
N PHE A 22 -3.71 1.87 -25.19
CA PHE A 22 -4.52 3.01 -24.78
C PHE A 22 -3.66 4.26 -24.84
N ILE A 23 -4.04 5.25 -25.65
CA ILE A 23 -3.26 6.48 -25.87
C ILE A 23 -4.11 7.72 -25.61
N LEU A 24 -3.47 8.80 -25.17
CA LEU A 24 -4.07 10.12 -25.13
C LEU A 24 -4.00 10.84 -26.47
N ASN A 25 -5.14 11.35 -26.92
CA ASN A 25 -5.21 12.30 -28.02
C ASN A 25 -4.93 13.75 -27.53
N ASP A 26 -4.82 14.69 -28.46
CA ASP A 26 -4.49 16.10 -28.15
C ASP A 26 -5.58 16.84 -27.36
N LYS A 27 -6.78 16.26 -27.26
CA LYS A 27 -7.91 16.77 -26.47
C LYS A 27 -7.94 16.20 -25.05
N GLY A 28 -6.99 15.34 -24.68
CA GLY A 28 -6.96 14.67 -23.37
C GLY A 28 -7.99 13.55 -23.25
N GLU A 29 -8.41 12.94 -24.36
CA GLU A 29 -9.30 11.77 -24.36
C GLU A 29 -8.48 10.49 -24.56
N ILE A 30 -8.90 9.38 -23.95
CA ILE A 30 -8.28 8.07 -24.19
C ILE A 30 -8.89 7.41 -25.43
N GLU A 31 -8.02 6.96 -26.32
CA GLU A 31 -8.33 6.19 -27.52
C GLU A 31 -7.62 4.85 -27.51
N VAL A 32 -8.19 3.86 -28.20
CA VAL A 32 -7.56 2.56 -28.43
C VAL A 32 -6.89 2.58 -29.79
N LYS A 33 -5.56 2.46 -29.80
CA LYS A 33 -4.75 2.27 -31.01
C LYS A 33 -4.46 0.79 -31.19
N THR A 34 -4.91 0.22 -32.29
CA THR A 34 -4.68 -1.19 -32.62
C THR A 34 -3.24 -1.44 -33.08
N GLN A 35 -2.82 -2.70 -33.07
CA GLN A 35 -1.47 -3.09 -33.48
C GLN A 35 -1.08 -2.65 -34.90
N ASP A 36 -2.05 -2.60 -35.82
CA ASP A 36 -1.88 -2.10 -37.20
C ASP A 36 -1.81 -0.57 -37.30
N GLY A 37 -1.89 0.13 -36.16
CA GLY A 37 -1.78 1.58 -36.05
C GLY A 37 -3.10 2.34 -36.19
N LEU A 38 -4.23 1.66 -36.43
CA LEU A 38 -5.53 2.30 -36.56
C LEU A 38 -6.09 2.75 -35.21
N ILE A 39 -6.87 3.83 -35.21
CA ILE A 39 -7.64 4.27 -34.04
C ILE A 39 -9.01 3.60 -34.09
N ARG A 40 -9.27 2.70 -33.14
CA ARG A 40 -10.53 1.95 -33.06
C ARG A 40 -11.67 2.76 -32.46
N GLY A 41 -11.35 3.76 -31.64
CA GLY A 41 -12.33 4.66 -31.04
C GLY A 41 -11.92 5.12 -29.64
N LYS A 42 -12.79 5.93 -29.04
CA LYS A 42 -12.62 6.49 -27.70
C LYS A 42 -13.10 5.53 -26.62
N VAL A 43 -12.42 5.53 -25.49
CA VAL A 43 -12.88 4.84 -24.28
C VAL A 43 -13.95 5.69 -23.60
N ASN A 44 -15.16 5.15 -23.52
CA ASN A 44 -16.27 5.70 -22.75
C ASN A 44 -16.97 4.55 -22.00
N SER A 45 -16.70 4.43 -20.70
CA SER A 45 -17.27 3.42 -19.83
C SER A 45 -18.06 4.06 -18.70
N GLN A 46 -19.31 3.63 -18.53
CA GLN A 46 -20.16 4.01 -17.39
C GLN A 46 -20.05 3.01 -16.24
N ASN A 47 -19.22 1.96 -16.38
CA ASN A 47 -19.06 0.94 -15.36
C ASN A 47 -18.05 1.40 -14.29
N PRO A 48 -18.47 1.72 -13.06
CA PRO A 48 -17.57 2.19 -12.01
C PRO A 48 -16.49 1.16 -11.70
N LYS A 49 -15.23 1.60 -11.62
CA LYS A 49 -14.10 0.72 -11.34
C LYS A 49 -12.97 1.44 -10.60
N VAL A 50 -12.13 0.67 -9.92
CA VAL A 50 -10.87 1.16 -9.37
C VAL A 50 -9.73 0.80 -10.32
N TYR A 51 -8.92 1.79 -10.67
CA TYR A 51 -7.69 1.55 -11.41
C TYR A 51 -6.54 1.45 -10.41
N TYR A 52 -6.01 0.23 -10.23
CA TYR A 52 -4.87 -0.03 -9.35
C TYR A 52 -3.68 -0.53 -10.18
N ALA A 53 -2.67 0.34 -10.29
CA ALA A 53 -1.56 0.25 -11.24
C ALA A 53 -0.18 0.15 -10.55
N PRO A 54 0.07 -0.89 -9.73
CA PRO A 54 1.32 -1.04 -8.97
C PRO A 54 2.54 -1.35 -9.83
N GLY A 55 2.37 -1.70 -11.11
CA GLY A 55 3.45 -2.02 -12.04
C GLY A 55 3.64 -1.02 -13.18
N ASN A 56 2.99 0.15 -13.12
CA ASN A 56 2.98 1.12 -14.22
C ASN A 56 3.69 2.42 -13.82
N CYS A 57 4.87 2.66 -14.39
CA CYS A 57 5.63 3.90 -14.21
C CYS A 57 4.85 5.10 -14.75
N ARG A 58 4.93 6.25 -14.06
CA ARG A 58 4.38 7.56 -14.49
C ARG A 58 2.90 7.63 -14.86
N ILE A 59 2.14 6.53 -14.75
CA ILE A 59 0.74 6.46 -15.18
C ILE A 59 -0.17 7.40 -14.39
N ALA A 60 0.23 7.75 -13.16
CA ALA A 60 -0.47 8.67 -12.28
C ALA A 60 0.06 10.11 -12.39
N GLN A 61 1.06 10.38 -13.25
CA GLN A 61 1.65 11.70 -13.38
C GLN A 61 0.71 12.64 -14.15
N ILE A 62 0.47 13.82 -13.58
CA ILE A 62 -0.26 14.91 -14.25
C ILE A 62 0.75 15.99 -14.63
N LYS A 63 1.16 16.05 -15.91
CA LYS A 63 2.01 17.15 -16.39
C LYS A 63 1.20 18.34 -16.93
N SER A 64 0.13 18.03 -17.65
CA SER A 64 -0.84 18.96 -18.21
C SER A 64 -2.13 18.18 -18.51
N PRO A 65 -3.26 18.83 -18.81
CA PRO A 65 -4.51 18.15 -19.14
C PRO A 65 -4.41 17.16 -20.31
N ASN A 66 -3.50 17.41 -21.27
CA ASN A 66 -3.24 16.54 -22.43
C ASN A 66 -2.04 15.58 -22.22
N GLU A 67 -1.41 15.58 -21.05
CA GLU A 67 -0.29 14.70 -20.67
C GLU A 67 -0.54 14.07 -19.28
N ALA A 68 -1.75 13.56 -19.09
CA ALA A 68 -2.22 13.00 -17.83
C ALA A 68 -3.27 11.92 -18.05
N ILE A 69 -2.86 10.71 -18.43
CA ILE A 69 -3.80 9.63 -18.79
C ILE A 69 -4.75 9.25 -17.65
N VAL A 70 -4.30 9.45 -16.40
CA VAL A 70 -5.12 9.32 -15.20
C VAL A 70 -6.39 10.20 -15.23
N LEU A 71 -6.32 11.43 -15.73
CA LEU A 71 -7.48 12.33 -15.78
C LEU A 71 -8.53 11.80 -16.76
N SER A 72 -8.10 11.26 -17.88
CA SER A 72 -8.98 10.69 -18.89
C SER A 72 -9.62 9.37 -18.42
N TRP A 73 -8.88 8.56 -17.67
CA TRP A 73 -9.44 7.38 -17.00
C TRP A 73 -10.54 7.75 -16.00
N LEU A 74 -10.33 8.82 -15.21
CA LEU A 74 -11.34 9.35 -14.28
C LEU A 74 -12.54 9.96 -15.03
N GLN A 75 -12.30 10.64 -16.16
CA GLN A 75 -13.35 11.35 -16.89
C GLN A 75 -14.24 10.44 -17.74
N SER A 76 -13.66 9.53 -18.52
CA SER A 76 -14.40 8.70 -19.49
C SER A 76 -14.15 7.21 -19.32
N GLY A 77 -13.14 6.81 -18.55
CA GLY A 77 -12.83 5.40 -18.30
C GLY A 77 -13.72 4.72 -17.27
N GLY A 78 -14.63 5.44 -16.63
CA GLY A 78 -15.48 4.95 -15.53
C GLY A 78 -14.70 4.70 -14.25
N VAL A 79 -13.50 5.27 -14.10
CA VAL A 79 -12.67 5.09 -12.90
C VAL A 79 -13.15 6.03 -11.80
N THR A 80 -13.46 5.48 -10.62
CA THR A 80 -13.88 6.27 -9.44
C THR A 80 -12.73 6.53 -8.48
N GLN A 81 -11.73 5.64 -8.45
CA GLN A 81 -10.48 5.81 -7.71
C GLN A 81 -9.30 5.27 -8.53
N TYR A 82 -8.19 6.00 -8.52
CA TYR A 82 -7.01 5.70 -9.33
C TYR A 82 -5.75 5.68 -8.47
N PHE A 83 -4.98 4.60 -8.51
CA PHE A 83 -3.75 4.43 -7.75
C PHE A 83 -2.58 4.07 -8.66
N GLY A 84 -1.51 4.88 -8.67
CA GLY A 84 -0.36 4.69 -9.56
C GLY A 84 0.85 5.54 -9.20
N TYR A 85 1.95 5.35 -9.94
CA TYR A 85 3.21 6.08 -9.71
C TYR A 85 3.31 7.40 -10.48
N LEU A 86 3.84 8.43 -9.82
CA LEU A 86 4.13 9.75 -10.40
C LEU A 86 5.42 9.78 -11.24
N ILE A 87 6.36 8.90 -10.93
CA ILE A 87 7.68 8.82 -11.57
C ILE A 87 8.04 7.36 -11.88
N ASP A 88 9.25 7.11 -12.37
CA ASP A 88 9.69 5.74 -12.66
C ASP A 88 9.82 4.93 -11.37
N THR A 89 9.13 3.81 -11.29
CA THR A 89 9.20 2.94 -10.13
C THR A 89 10.48 2.12 -10.17
N TRP A 90 11.22 2.11 -9.07
CA TRP A 90 12.41 1.25 -8.92
C TRP A 90 12.25 0.22 -7.80
N HIS A 91 11.72 0.61 -6.62
CA HIS A 91 11.58 -0.32 -5.50
C HIS A 91 10.22 -1.04 -5.48
N GLY A 92 9.13 -0.35 -5.83
CA GLY A 92 7.79 -0.95 -5.98
C GLY A 92 6.98 -1.19 -4.70
N VAL A 93 7.53 -0.91 -3.51
CA VAL A 93 6.90 -1.25 -2.22
C VAL A 93 5.61 -0.46 -1.96
N SER A 94 5.49 0.77 -2.46
CA SER A 94 4.27 1.57 -2.23
C SER A 94 3.06 1.06 -3.01
N GLY A 95 3.27 0.61 -4.24
CA GLY A 95 2.25 -0.06 -5.04
C GLY A 95 2.02 -1.46 -4.50
N TRP A 96 3.00 -2.35 -4.63
CA TRP A 96 2.81 -3.78 -4.34
C TRP A 96 2.48 -4.09 -2.87
N GLY A 97 3.00 -3.31 -1.91
CA GLY A 97 2.66 -3.46 -0.49
C GLY A 97 1.19 -3.17 -0.18
N MET A 98 0.54 -2.29 -0.95
CA MET A 98 -0.89 -2.02 -0.83
C MET A 98 -1.74 -3.25 -1.15
N ALA A 99 -1.34 -4.07 -2.14
CA ALA A 99 -2.04 -5.33 -2.46
C ALA A 99 -2.07 -6.29 -1.27
N GLN A 100 -1.03 -6.28 -0.44
CA GLN A 100 -1.01 -7.11 0.74
C GLN A 100 -2.08 -6.70 1.74
N HIS A 101 -2.26 -5.42 2.03
CA HIS A 101 -3.34 -4.96 2.92
C HIS A 101 -4.73 -5.34 2.37
N LEU A 102 -4.92 -5.22 1.06
CA LEU A 102 -6.18 -5.55 0.39
C LEU A 102 -6.52 -7.05 0.39
N LEU A 103 -5.51 -7.93 0.28
CA LEU A 103 -5.71 -9.37 0.06
C LEU A 103 -5.42 -10.23 1.30
N ALA A 104 -4.59 -9.74 2.23
CA ALA A 104 -4.10 -10.54 3.34
C ALA A 104 -4.99 -10.49 4.59
N SER A 105 -5.92 -9.53 4.71
CA SER A 105 -6.69 -9.30 5.94
C SER A 105 -8.15 -8.85 5.73
N ASP A 106 -8.66 -8.04 6.66
CA ASP A 106 -9.98 -7.39 6.83
C ASP A 106 -10.47 -6.55 5.64
N ARG A 107 -9.76 -6.58 4.51
CA ARG A 107 -10.13 -5.92 3.25
C ARG A 107 -10.51 -4.45 3.48
N PRO A 108 -9.53 -3.63 3.92
CA PRO A 108 -9.71 -2.19 4.03
C PRO A 108 -10.20 -1.59 2.70
N THR A 109 -10.75 -0.37 2.75
CA THR A 109 -10.96 0.40 1.53
C THR A 109 -9.63 0.61 0.80
N PHE A 110 -9.68 0.92 -0.50
CA PHE A 110 -8.45 1.20 -1.24
C PHE A 110 -7.63 2.36 -0.62
N PHE A 111 -8.28 3.42 -0.12
CA PHE A 111 -7.57 4.52 0.55
C PHE A 111 -7.07 4.14 1.95
N GLU A 112 -7.80 3.32 2.70
CA GLU A 112 -7.29 2.76 3.95
C GLU A 112 -6.04 1.90 3.69
N ALA A 113 -6.07 1.02 2.69
CA ALA A 113 -4.95 0.18 2.30
C ALA A 113 -3.72 0.99 1.86
N HIS A 114 -3.94 2.05 1.10
CA HIS A 114 -2.90 2.99 0.68
C HIS A 114 -2.26 3.67 1.90
N HIS A 115 -3.08 4.22 2.79
CA HIS A 115 -2.61 4.87 4.01
C HIS A 115 -1.85 3.90 4.93
N MET A 116 -2.39 2.70 5.15
CA MET A 116 -1.75 1.63 5.93
C MET A 116 -0.37 1.27 5.35
N ASN A 117 -0.24 1.19 4.01
CA ASN A 117 1.03 0.89 3.38
C ASN A 117 2.05 2.04 3.57
N CYS A 118 1.63 3.30 3.45
CA CYS A 118 2.51 4.45 3.72
C CYS A 118 3.04 4.43 5.17
N LEU A 119 2.18 4.12 6.14
CA LEU A 119 2.57 3.97 7.54
C LEU A 119 3.55 2.80 7.74
N ALA A 120 3.26 1.66 7.12
CA ALA A 120 4.10 0.46 7.18
C ALA A 120 5.50 0.70 6.59
N ILE A 121 5.59 1.35 5.42
CA ILE A 121 6.86 1.68 4.76
C ILE A 121 7.70 2.61 5.64
N GLN A 122 7.08 3.65 6.21
CA GLN A 122 7.78 4.56 7.11
C GLN A 122 8.33 3.82 8.34
N PHE A 123 7.52 2.96 8.95
CA PHE A 123 7.95 2.18 10.11
C PHE A 123 9.11 1.24 9.79
N LEU A 124 9.03 0.51 8.66
CA LEU A 124 10.10 -0.37 8.20
C LEU A 124 11.40 0.41 7.88
N GLN A 125 11.26 1.61 7.31
CA GLN A 125 12.40 2.50 7.05
C GLN A 125 13.07 2.94 8.36
N GLU A 126 12.29 3.36 9.37
CA GLU A 126 12.77 3.73 10.70
C GLU A 126 13.56 2.56 11.34
N GLN A 127 13.05 1.33 11.27
CA GLN A 127 13.74 0.15 11.80
C GLN A 127 15.11 -0.09 11.17
N ILE A 128 15.24 0.05 9.84
CA ILE A 128 16.53 -0.10 9.15
C ILE A 128 17.49 1.03 9.52
N ALA A 129 16.99 2.27 9.56
CA ALA A 129 17.81 3.42 9.94
C ALA A 129 18.36 3.27 11.35
N ASP A 130 17.52 2.87 12.32
CA ASP A 130 17.92 2.62 13.70
C ASP A 130 18.93 1.47 13.81
N TYR A 131 18.78 0.42 12.99
CA TYR A 131 19.78 -0.65 12.92
C TYR A 131 21.11 -0.13 12.40
N ARG A 132 21.12 0.66 11.33
CA ARG A 132 22.35 1.23 10.76
C ARG A 132 23.08 2.10 11.77
N VAL A 133 22.37 2.98 12.49
CA VAL A 133 22.96 3.82 13.54
C VAL A 133 23.59 2.98 14.65
N ARG A 134 22.85 1.98 15.17
CA ARG A 134 23.35 1.09 16.24
C ARG A 134 24.57 0.26 15.83
N ASN A 135 24.72 -0.03 14.53
CA ASN A 135 25.82 -0.83 13.99
C ASN A 135 26.89 0.02 13.26
N ASN A 136 26.85 1.35 13.40
CA ASN A 136 27.79 2.28 12.76
C ASN A 136 27.91 2.07 11.23
N LEU A 137 26.79 1.86 10.55
CA LEU A 137 26.70 1.68 9.10
C LEU A 137 26.26 2.98 8.43
N GLY A 138 26.82 3.29 7.26
CA GLY A 138 26.34 4.39 6.41
C GLY A 138 24.93 4.14 5.86
N LYS A 139 24.32 5.17 5.26
CA LYS A 139 23.04 5.02 4.55
C LYS A 139 23.17 4.04 3.38
N GLY A 140 22.10 3.30 3.09
CA GLY A 140 22.12 2.28 2.04
C GLY A 140 20.85 2.20 1.21
N GLU A 141 20.95 1.45 0.11
CA GLU A 141 19.96 1.34 -0.96
C GLU A 141 18.52 1.06 -0.48
N GLU A 142 18.35 0.13 0.46
CA GLU A 142 17.03 -0.24 1.01
C GLU A 142 16.32 0.93 1.71
N GLU A 143 17.06 1.79 2.43
CA GLU A 143 16.51 2.99 3.05
C GLU A 143 16.08 3.99 1.97
N TYR A 144 16.94 4.20 0.96
CA TYR A 144 16.66 5.10 -0.15
C TYR A 144 15.47 4.64 -0.98
N GLY A 145 15.34 3.35 -1.27
CA GLY A 145 14.22 2.80 -2.01
C GLY A 145 12.89 2.99 -1.30
N LYS A 146 12.83 2.79 0.01
CA LYS A 146 11.61 3.07 0.81
C LYS A 146 11.29 4.57 0.88
N VAL A 147 12.31 5.44 1.04
CA VAL A 147 12.14 6.91 1.00
C VAL A 147 11.60 7.36 -0.35
N TYR A 148 12.17 6.81 -1.42
CA TYR A 148 11.80 7.10 -2.80
C TYR A 148 10.33 6.73 -3.04
N ASP A 149 9.96 5.51 -2.68
CA ASP A 149 8.64 4.95 -2.95
C ASP A 149 7.54 5.58 -2.09
N LYS A 150 7.82 5.94 -0.83
CA LYS A 150 6.81 6.40 0.14
C LYS A 150 5.94 7.55 -0.38
N ASN A 151 6.50 8.44 -1.20
CA ASN A 151 5.84 9.69 -1.62
C ASN A 151 5.40 9.71 -3.09
N ILE A 152 5.55 8.61 -3.83
CA ILE A 152 5.38 8.63 -5.30
C ILE A 152 4.25 7.76 -5.83
N PHE A 153 3.69 6.86 -5.01
CA PHE A 153 2.48 6.12 -5.34
C PHE A 153 1.28 6.86 -4.76
N VAL A 154 0.45 7.45 -5.61
CA VAL A 154 -0.63 8.36 -5.20
C VAL A 154 -2.00 7.74 -5.47
N GLY A 155 -3.00 8.15 -4.69
CA GLY A 155 -4.41 7.87 -4.92
C GLY A 155 -5.16 9.13 -5.36
N TYR A 156 -5.92 9.05 -6.45
CA TYR A 156 -6.87 10.06 -6.89
C TYR A 156 -8.30 9.54 -6.73
N GLY A 157 -9.24 10.43 -6.42
CA GLY A 157 -10.65 10.12 -6.17
C GLY A 157 -11.08 10.55 -4.77
N ASP A 158 -12.32 10.21 -4.41
CA ASP A 158 -12.86 10.52 -3.09
C ASP A 158 -12.41 9.46 -2.07
N PRO A 159 -11.66 9.83 -1.01
CA PRO A 159 -11.27 8.91 0.06
C PRO A 159 -12.43 8.47 0.95
N ALA A 160 -13.55 9.22 0.97
CA ALA A 160 -14.76 8.83 1.69
C ALA A 160 -15.58 7.78 0.93
N LEU A 161 -15.34 7.60 -0.37
CA LEU A 161 -15.99 6.55 -1.15
C LEU A 161 -15.45 5.18 -0.73
N GLU A 162 -16.30 4.39 -0.08
CA GLU A 162 -15.96 3.04 0.35
C GLU A 162 -15.93 2.06 -0.83
N VAL A 163 -14.73 1.83 -1.36
CA VAL A 163 -14.49 0.75 -2.32
C VAL A 163 -13.61 -0.32 -1.70
N ARG A 164 -14.12 -1.55 -1.63
CA ARG A 164 -13.45 -2.70 -1.00
C ARG A 164 -13.34 -3.86 -1.99
N ILE A 165 -12.32 -4.69 -1.83
CA ILE A 165 -12.22 -5.94 -2.59
C ILE A 165 -13.24 -6.94 -2.01
N GLY A 166 -14.01 -7.60 -2.88
CA GLY A 166 -14.89 -8.68 -2.47
C GLY A 166 -14.12 -9.90 -1.92
N LYS A 167 -14.75 -10.71 -1.08
CA LYS A 167 -14.13 -11.94 -0.55
C LYS A 167 -13.98 -12.98 -1.66
N SER A 168 -12.79 -13.05 -2.28
CA SER A 168 -12.45 -14.04 -3.32
C SER A 168 -11.56 -15.18 -2.80
N THR A 169 -10.80 -14.95 -1.73
CA THR A 169 -9.88 -15.92 -1.11
C THR A 169 -9.97 -15.89 0.41
N GLU A 170 -9.47 -16.91 1.08
CA GLU A 170 -9.31 -16.87 2.54
C GLU A 170 -8.18 -15.88 2.92
N PRO A 171 -8.37 -14.99 3.91
CA PRO A 171 -7.34 -14.05 4.31
C PRO A 171 -6.09 -14.78 4.84
N PHE A 172 -4.95 -14.11 4.81
CA PHE A 172 -3.71 -14.66 5.39
C PHE A 172 -3.74 -14.57 6.92
N TYR A 173 -4.20 -13.45 7.46
CA TYR A 173 -4.37 -13.23 8.90
C TYR A 173 -5.70 -12.52 9.21
N GLU A 174 -6.20 -12.78 10.41
CA GLU A 174 -7.31 -12.04 11.01
C GLU A 174 -6.77 -11.01 11.99
N LYS A 175 -7.47 -9.87 12.06
CA LYS A 175 -7.24 -8.82 13.03
C LYS A 175 -8.50 -8.67 13.88
N GLU A 176 -8.32 -8.52 15.17
CA GLU A 176 -9.38 -8.19 16.10
C GLU A 176 -8.94 -6.97 16.92
N MET A 177 -9.84 -5.99 17.06
CA MET A 177 -9.63 -4.83 17.91
C MET A 177 -10.78 -4.79 18.92
N LYS A 178 -10.45 -4.93 20.20
CA LYS A 178 -11.38 -4.64 21.30
C LYS A 178 -11.04 -3.31 21.93
N ILE A 179 -12.07 -2.52 22.19
CA ILE A 179 -11.96 -1.21 22.81
C ILE A 179 -12.85 -1.22 24.05
N GLU A 180 -12.26 -0.93 25.21
CA GLU A 180 -12.96 -0.82 26.47
C GLU A 180 -12.75 0.59 27.04
N GLU A 181 -13.83 1.30 27.34
CA GLU A 181 -13.75 2.63 27.94
C GLU A 181 -13.82 2.52 29.47
N VAL A 182 -12.66 2.53 30.14
CA VAL A 182 -12.55 2.30 31.59
C VAL A 182 -11.69 3.39 32.23
N ARG A 183 -12.26 4.59 32.43
CA ARG A 183 -11.58 5.86 32.82
C ARG A 183 -10.54 6.35 31.80
N GLU A 184 -9.69 5.45 31.31
CA GLU A 184 -8.86 5.53 30.12
C GLU A 184 -9.44 4.58 29.05
N THR A 185 -9.18 4.84 27.76
CA THR A 185 -9.57 3.90 26.70
C THR A 185 -8.50 2.81 26.59
N LYS A 186 -8.91 1.57 26.80
CA LYS A 186 -8.07 0.39 26.65
C LYS A 186 -8.26 -0.22 25.27
N TYR A 187 -7.17 -0.42 24.56
CA TYR A 187 -7.12 -1.12 23.28
C TYR A 187 -6.48 -2.49 23.47
N ASN A 188 -7.12 -3.53 22.92
CA ASN A 188 -6.56 -4.87 22.79
C ASN A 188 -6.57 -5.24 21.30
N LEU A 189 -5.39 -5.24 20.69
CA LEU A 189 -5.19 -5.53 19.27
C LEU A 189 -4.63 -6.94 19.13
N LYS A 190 -5.39 -7.83 18.49
CA LYS A 190 -5.01 -9.22 18.29
C LYS A 190 -4.84 -9.53 16.82
N VAL A 191 -3.79 -10.28 16.50
CA VAL A 191 -3.52 -10.84 15.18
C VAL A 191 -3.49 -12.34 15.28
N LYS A 192 -4.14 -13.03 14.33
CA LYS A 192 -4.08 -14.49 14.20
C LYS A 192 -3.76 -14.90 12.77
N ILE A 193 -2.79 -15.79 12.60
CA ILE A 193 -2.43 -16.34 11.29
C ILE A 193 -3.34 -17.50 10.92
N ILE A 194 -3.95 -17.44 9.73
CA ILE A 194 -4.96 -18.41 9.28
C ILE A 194 -4.37 -19.48 8.37
N ARG A 195 -3.30 -19.15 7.64
CA ARG A 195 -2.56 -20.06 6.75
C ARG A 195 -1.07 -19.77 6.82
N ASP A 196 -0.22 -20.75 6.55
CA ASP A 196 1.23 -20.53 6.53
C ASP A 196 1.63 -19.49 5.48
N ASN A 197 2.65 -18.69 5.76
CA ASN A 197 3.18 -17.71 4.82
C ASN A 197 4.62 -17.31 5.15
N THR A 198 5.39 -17.10 4.11
CA THR A 198 6.82 -16.75 4.14
C THR A 198 7.10 -15.40 3.49
N SER A 199 6.06 -14.66 3.11
CA SER A 199 6.14 -13.51 2.20
C SER A 199 5.30 -12.32 2.64
N LEU A 200 5.03 -12.17 3.96
CA LEU A 200 4.42 -10.94 4.46
C LEU A 200 5.42 -9.78 4.24
N SER A 201 5.13 -8.91 3.27
CA SER A 201 5.99 -7.80 2.81
C SER A 201 5.81 -6.49 3.59
N THR A 202 4.67 -6.33 4.27
CA THR A 202 4.30 -5.17 5.08
C THR A 202 3.85 -5.59 6.48
N PRO A 203 4.23 -4.85 7.53
CA PRO A 203 3.68 -5.00 8.87
C PRO A 203 2.15 -4.92 8.92
N ILE A 204 1.60 -5.44 10.02
CA ILE A 204 0.15 -5.43 10.23
C ILE A 204 -0.24 -4.09 10.84
N VAL A 205 -1.19 -3.41 10.21
CA VAL A 205 -1.63 -2.08 10.63
C VAL A 205 -3.09 -2.14 11.11
N PHE A 206 -3.34 -1.44 12.21
CA PHE A 206 -4.65 -1.14 12.76
C PHE A 206 -4.89 0.36 12.63
N LEU A 207 -5.99 0.76 12.00
CA LEU A 207 -6.46 2.15 12.03
C LEU A 207 -7.35 2.30 13.26
N LEU A 208 -6.98 3.21 14.16
CA LEU A 208 -7.69 3.43 15.41
C LEU A 208 -8.85 4.42 15.16
N PRO A 209 -10.05 4.15 15.70
CA PRO A 209 -11.21 5.02 15.50
C PRO A 209 -11.13 6.34 16.28
N LYS A 210 -10.20 6.44 17.24
CA LYS A 210 -9.96 7.63 18.07
C LYS A 210 -8.46 7.85 18.20
N LYS A 211 -8.09 9.09 18.49
CA LYS A 211 -6.69 9.45 18.71
C LYS A 211 -6.13 8.79 19.98
N ALA A 212 -5.01 8.10 19.87
CA ALA A 212 -4.23 7.57 20.98
C ALA A 212 -3.34 8.69 21.58
N VAL A 213 -3.81 9.30 22.65
CA VAL A 213 -3.11 10.34 23.41
C VAL A 213 -2.29 9.70 24.53
N SER A 214 -0.96 9.88 24.44
CA SER A 214 0.01 9.34 25.42
C SER A 214 -0.16 7.83 25.66
N PRO A 215 -0.06 7.00 24.61
CA PRO A 215 -0.31 5.57 24.72
C PRO A 215 0.67 4.91 25.68
N ARG A 216 0.16 4.02 26.54
CA ARG A 216 0.93 3.23 27.49
C ARG A 216 0.67 1.76 27.26
N VAL A 217 1.66 1.06 26.72
CA VAL A 217 1.61 -0.38 26.48
C VAL A 217 1.62 -1.14 27.81
N THR A 218 0.81 -2.19 27.90
CA THR A 218 0.87 -3.15 28.99
C THR A 218 1.62 -4.41 28.54
N GLY A 219 2.54 -4.87 29.41
CA GLY A 219 3.41 -6.01 29.12
C GLY A 219 4.64 -5.65 28.29
N ALA A 220 5.37 -6.68 27.88
CA ALA A 220 6.58 -6.59 27.07
C ALA A 220 6.42 -7.46 25.82
N PRO A 221 5.74 -6.96 24.76
CA PRO A 221 5.58 -7.71 23.53
C PRO A 221 6.96 -8.07 22.94
N ASN A 222 7.08 -9.30 22.43
CA ASN A 222 8.32 -9.83 21.85
C ASN A 222 8.45 -9.56 20.34
N PHE A 223 7.81 -8.49 19.87
CA PHE A 223 7.78 -8.07 18.47
C PHE A 223 7.89 -6.54 18.39
N SER A 224 8.36 -6.04 17.25
CA SER A 224 8.45 -4.60 17.01
C SER A 224 7.05 -4.00 16.82
N TYR A 225 6.79 -2.83 17.39
CA TYR A 225 5.50 -2.15 17.25
C TYR A 225 5.65 -0.63 17.26
N LYS A 226 4.61 0.06 16.79
CA LYS A 226 4.46 1.53 16.90
C LYS A 226 3.01 1.86 17.21
N ILE A 227 2.78 2.79 18.12
CA ILE A 227 1.47 3.41 18.31
C ILE A 227 1.61 4.87 17.89
N GLY A 228 0.89 5.26 16.85
CA GLY A 228 0.78 6.63 16.39
C GLY A 228 -0.51 7.27 16.86
N ASP A 229 -0.80 8.46 16.32
CA ASP A 229 -1.99 9.23 16.71
C ASP A 229 -3.28 8.45 16.45
N ASN A 230 -3.46 7.85 15.28
CA ASN A 230 -4.70 7.16 14.89
C ASN A 230 -4.41 5.78 14.29
N PHE A 231 -3.29 5.17 14.65
CA PHE A 231 -2.92 3.86 14.16
C PHE A 231 -2.03 3.10 15.14
N ALA A 232 -1.99 1.79 14.99
CA ALA A 232 -0.97 0.94 15.59
C ALA A 232 -0.40 -0.01 14.54
N ILE A 233 0.90 -0.28 14.63
CA ILE A 233 1.64 -1.20 13.75
C ILE A 233 2.19 -2.32 14.61
N LEU A 234 1.94 -3.55 14.20
CA LEU A 234 2.51 -4.77 14.78
C LEU A 234 3.37 -5.43 13.69
N ASP A 235 4.68 -5.45 13.90
CA ASP A 235 5.60 -6.14 13.01
C ASP A 235 6.01 -7.48 13.60
N VAL A 236 5.20 -8.48 13.26
CA VAL A 236 5.40 -9.88 13.61
C VAL A 236 6.15 -10.64 12.53
N GLY A 237 6.35 -10.01 11.37
CA GLY A 237 6.68 -10.67 10.12
C GLY A 237 8.03 -10.32 9.54
N HIS A 238 8.86 -9.47 10.18
CA HIS A 238 10.14 -9.09 9.62
C HIS A 238 11.29 -9.24 10.61
N ASP A 239 12.43 -9.68 10.09
CA ASP A 239 13.74 -9.60 10.71
C ASP A 239 14.64 -8.65 9.94
N ILE A 240 15.56 -7.99 10.63
CA ILE A 240 16.67 -7.30 9.99
C ILE A 240 17.81 -8.30 9.84
N PHE A 241 18.18 -8.59 8.60
CA PHE A 241 19.33 -9.42 8.25
C PHE A 241 20.41 -8.54 7.62
N ASN A 242 21.65 -8.66 8.07
CA ASN A 242 22.78 -7.89 7.54
C ASN A 242 23.72 -8.79 6.75
N GLU A 243 23.79 -8.55 5.44
CA GLU A 243 24.72 -9.21 4.54
C GLU A 243 25.69 -8.17 3.99
N ASN A 244 26.99 -8.33 4.21
CA ASN A 244 28.03 -7.45 3.68
C ASN A 244 27.78 -5.94 3.96
N ASN A 245 27.38 -5.59 5.19
CA ASN A 245 27.04 -4.22 5.61
C ASN A 245 25.83 -3.59 4.88
N ALA A 246 24.99 -4.42 4.27
CA ALA A 246 23.73 -4.04 3.66
C ALA A 246 22.55 -4.68 4.42
N PRO A 247 22.10 -4.10 5.55
CA PRO A 247 20.91 -4.56 6.25
C PRO A 247 19.68 -4.49 5.33
N ARG A 248 18.94 -5.59 5.29
CA ARG A 248 17.68 -5.78 4.58
C ARG A 248 16.62 -6.35 5.53
N LEU A 249 15.36 -6.09 5.21
CA LEU A 249 14.25 -6.75 5.88
C LEU A 249 13.99 -8.10 5.21
N ARG A 250 13.95 -9.16 6.01
CA ARG A 250 13.58 -10.50 5.56
C ARG A 250 12.24 -10.87 6.19
N PRO A 251 11.25 -11.26 5.39
CA PRO A 251 10.01 -11.82 5.92
C PRO A 251 10.29 -13.07 6.77
N ARG A 252 9.64 -13.17 7.92
CA ARG A 252 9.62 -14.35 8.78
C ARG A 252 8.62 -15.35 8.24
N GLU A 253 8.91 -16.63 8.47
CA GLU A 253 7.90 -17.67 8.33
C GLU A 253 6.88 -17.55 9.46
N LEU A 254 5.63 -17.35 9.09
CA LEU A 254 4.49 -17.26 10.00
C LEU A 254 3.65 -18.51 9.85
N LYS A 255 3.52 -19.26 10.95
CA LYS A 255 2.77 -20.52 10.98
C LYS A 255 1.31 -20.28 11.28
N LYS A 256 0.46 -21.07 10.65
CA LYS A 256 -0.97 -21.13 10.97
C LYS A 256 -1.16 -21.34 12.47
N GLY A 257 -2.04 -20.53 13.06
CA GLY A 257 -2.35 -20.56 14.50
C GLY A 257 -1.42 -19.72 15.37
N SER A 258 -0.36 -19.11 14.83
CA SER A 258 0.39 -18.10 15.58
C SER A 258 -0.48 -16.89 15.90
N GLU A 259 -0.34 -16.36 17.12
CA GLU A 259 -1.13 -15.24 17.63
C GLU A 259 -0.23 -14.23 18.34
N TRP A 260 -0.55 -12.94 18.15
CA TRP A 260 0.09 -11.83 18.86
C TRP A 260 -0.97 -10.88 19.38
N THR A 261 -0.67 -10.25 20.51
CA THR A 261 -1.55 -9.27 21.13
C THR A 261 -0.74 -8.07 21.58
N LEU A 262 -1.19 -6.88 21.20
CA LEU A 262 -0.72 -5.60 21.71
C LEU A 262 -1.85 -4.98 22.53
N GLU A 263 -1.60 -4.79 23.82
CA GLU A 263 -2.52 -4.10 24.72
C GLU A 263 -1.94 -2.76 25.14
N PHE A 264 -2.74 -1.71 25.09
CA PHE A 264 -2.33 -0.39 25.56
C PHE A 264 -3.52 0.44 26.05
N TYR A 265 -3.21 1.41 26.92
CA TYR A 265 -4.15 2.42 27.39
C TYR A 265 -3.84 3.74 26.73
N THR A 266 -4.88 4.51 26.44
CA THR A 266 -4.77 5.91 26.03
C THR A 266 -5.68 6.77 26.89
N LYS A 267 -5.26 8.01 27.13
CA LYS A 267 -6.15 9.01 27.72
C LYS A 267 -7.36 9.22 26.80
N PRO A 268 -8.53 9.62 27.36
CA PRO A 268 -9.64 10.09 26.55
C PRO A 268 -9.15 11.22 25.64
N GLY A 269 -9.26 11.02 24.33
CA GLY A 269 -9.08 12.11 23.36
C GLY A 269 -10.30 13.02 23.41
N ASN A 270 -10.08 14.34 23.40
CA ASN A 270 -11.15 15.31 23.11
C ASN A 270 -11.63 15.15 21.67
#